data_AF-A0A7R9AF46-F1
#
_entry.id   AF-A0A7R9AF46-F1
#
_cell.length_a   1.000
_cell.length_b   1.000
_cell.length_c   1.000
_cell.angle_alpha   90.00
_cell.angle_beta   90.00
_cell.angle_gamma   90.00
#
_symmetry.space_group_name_H-M   'P 1'
#
loop_
_entity.id
_entity.type
_entity.pdbx_description
1 polymer ?
#
loop_
_entity_poly.entity_id
_entity_poly.type
_entity_poly.pdbx_seq_one_letter_code
_entity_poly.pdbx_strand_id
1 'polypeptide(L)'
;MITWQFLLIENDGVRELPEGVFGNVTFEAIIIFHAAVAAVHPSALLPSKDRLYHVQIYFSGLAEFPWEVLPELTHLYYMDLRNNYLTDLPPVLSPSLTTLDLGGNQITRLEYNWSAPNLTVLSFDYSPMSEVQHEFFWGLPNLEQFWCLSCKLGQTILNGTLAFHSPALDLVSLEQSTISSLESHAITGFTVNASIRLSGNQISELTEESIRPMLQVLSSGVGYIDLAENPVECTCSMAWIVLNPGFLGSVKGQCTDGTDFQDLDPEIFQGCI
;
A
#
# COMPACT_ATOMS: atom_id res chain seq x y z
N MET A 1 0.04 33.37 8.84
CA MET A 1 1.25 33.06 8.05
C MET A 1 0.80 32.95 6.61
N ILE A 2 1.48 33.63 5.67
CA ILE A 2 1.19 33.50 4.25
C ILE A 2 1.84 32.19 3.79
N THR A 3 1.04 31.21 3.39
CA THR A 3 1.51 29.98 2.74
C THR A 3 1.76 30.29 1.27
N TRP A 4 2.95 29.98 0.76
CA TRP A 4 3.29 30.20 -0.65
C TRP A 4 2.89 28.98 -1.46
N GLN A 5 1.68 28.97 -2.01
CA GLN A 5 1.12 27.82 -2.73
C GLN A 5 0.83 28.17 -4.19
N PHE A 6 1.13 27.24 -5.09
CA PHE A 6 0.59 27.25 -6.45
C PHE A 6 -0.67 26.39 -6.47
N LEU A 7 -1.79 26.96 -6.90
CA LEU A 7 -3.08 26.28 -7.01
C LEU A 7 -3.54 26.28 -8.47
N LEU A 8 -3.86 25.10 -9.00
CA LEU A 8 -4.52 24.94 -10.30
C LEU A 8 -5.69 23.97 -10.15
N ILE A 9 -6.91 24.49 -10.26
CA ILE A 9 -8.13 23.79 -9.88
C ILE A 9 -9.12 23.88 -11.05
N GLU A 10 -9.77 22.77 -11.40
CA GLU A 10 -10.83 22.75 -12.42
C GLU A 10 -10.37 23.38 -13.74
N ASN A 11 -9.15 23.04 -14.17
CA ASN A 11 -8.49 23.67 -15.31
C ASN A 11 -8.18 22.67 -16.43
N ASP A 12 -8.94 22.77 -17.51
CA ASP A 12 -8.81 21.89 -18.68
C ASP A 12 -7.90 22.47 -19.77
N GLY A 13 -7.35 23.66 -19.54
CA GLY A 13 -6.54 24.42 -20.52
C GLY A 13 -5.05 24.20 -20.37
N VAL A 14 -4.55 24.11 -19.13
CA VAL A 14 -3.13 23.89 -18.83
C VAL A 14 -2.83 22.40 -18.96
N ARG A 15 -1.99 22.06 -19.94
CA ARG A 15 -1.67 20.67 -20.29
C ARG A 15 -0.36 20.17 -19.70
N GLU A 16 0.51 21.07 -19.30
CA GLU A 16 1.79 20.76 -18.71
C GLU A 16 2.24 21.91 -17.81
N LEU A 17 3.16 21.62 -16.90
CA LEU A 17 4.02 22.62 -16.27
C LEU A 17 5.34 22.65 -17.05
N PRO A 18 5.49 23.54 -18.05
CA PRO A 18 6.65 23.53 -18.94
C PRO A 18 7.91 24.07 -18.25
N GLU A 19 9.02 24.02 -18.99
CA GLU A 19 10.28 24.59 -18.55
C GLU A 19 10.12 26.05 -18.11
N GLY A 20 10.67 26.38 -16.93
CA GLY A 20 10.70 27.73 -16.40
C GLY A 20 9.33 28.36 -16.08
N VAL A 21 8.23 27.59 -16.03
CA VAL A 21 6.86 28.13 -15.86
C VAL A 21 6.69 29.06 -14.66
N PHE A 22 7.44 28.83 -13.57
CA PHE A 22 7.40 29.66 -12.36
C PHE A 22 8.54 30.68 -12.26
N GLY A 23 9.47 30.71 -13.21
CA GLY A 23 10.68 31.53 -13.12
C GLY A 23 11.40 31.33 -11.79
N ASN A 24 11.57 32.42 -11.04
CA ASN A 24 12.23 32.40 -9.71
C ASN A 24 11.24 32.30 -8.54
N VAL A 25 9.95 32.14 -8.81
CA VAL A 25 8.94 32.01 -7.75
C VAL A 25 9.05 30.62 -7.13
N THR A 26 9.12 30.57 -5.80
CA THR A 26 9.25 29.34 -5.03
C THR A 26 7.99 29.09 -4.21
N PHE A 27 7.59 27.83 -4.09
CA PHE A 27 6.39 27.43 -3.37
C PHE A 27 6.71 26.45 -2.25
N GLU A 28 5.94 26.55 -1.18
CA GLU A 28 5.84 25.54 -0.13
C GLU A 28 4.95 24.35 -0.57
N ALA A 29 4.08 24.61 -1.55
CA ALA A 29 3.06 23.70 -2.00
C ALA A 29 2.80 23.84 -3.50
N ILE A 30 2.69 22.74 -4.22
CA ILE A 30 2.12 22.69 -5.55
C ILE A 30 0.90 21.80 -5.49
N ILE A 31 -0.29 22.38 -5.70
CA ILE A 31 -1.57 21.68 -5.59
C ILE A 31 -2.33 21.87 -6.90
N ILE A 32 -2.57 20.75 -7.58
CA ILE A 32 -3.24 20.66 -8.86
C ILE A 32 -4.30 19.57 -8.74
N PHE A 33 -5.57 19.90 -8.98
CA PHE A 33 -6.60 18.88 -8.95
C PHE A 33 -7.75 19.16 -9.87
N HIS A 34 -8.36 18.09 -10.38
CA HIS A 34 -9.38 18.16 -11.42
C HIS A 34 -8.92 19.06 -12.58
N ALA A 35 -7.72 18.79 -13.12
CA ALA A 35 -7.11 19.59 -14.19
C ALA A 35 -6.72 18.70 -15.37
N ALA A 36 -5.98 19.24 -16.34
CA ALA A 36 -5.52 18.50 -17.52
C ALA A 36 -3.99 18.45 -17.66
N VAL A 37 -3.25 18.56 -16.54
CA VAL A 37 -1.79 18.56 -16.50
C VAL A 37 -1.25 17.14 -16.71
N ALA A 38 -0.84 16.84 -17.94
CA ALA A 38 -0.28 15.56 -18.35
C ALA A 38 1.21 15.39 -18.03
N ALA A 39 1.97 16.50 -17.91
CA ALA A 39 3.41 16.45 -17.65
C ALA A 39 3.88 17.59 -16.74
N VAL A 40 4.90 17.31 -15.93
CA VAL A 40 5.61 18.31 -15.12
C VAL A 40 7.10 18.29 -15.49
N HIS A 41 7.62 19.43 -15.94
CA HIS A 41 9.04 19.56 -16.23
C HIS A 41 9.87 19.66 -14.92
N PRO A 42 11.08 19.07 -14.82
CA PRO A 42 11.96 19.15 -13.64
C PRO A 42 12.15 20.57 -13.08
N SER A 43 12.34 21.55 -13.97
CA SER A 43 12.55 22.95 -13.58
C SER A 43 11.32 23.61 -12.93
N ALA A 44 10.14 23.00 -13.00
CA ALA A 44 8.96 23.50 -12.31
C ALA A 44 9.07 23.26 -10.79
N LEU A 45 9.77 22.22 -10.36
CA LEU A 45 9.90 21.86 -8.94
C LEU A 45 11.22 22.36 -8.33
N LEU A 46 12.32 22.29 -9.08
CA LEU A 46 13.68 22.58 -8.58
C LEU A 46 13.87 23.97 -7.94
N PRO A 47 13.28 25.08 -8.43
CA PRO A 47 13.39 26.37 -7.76
C PRO A 47 12.86 26.34 -6.32
N SER A 48 11.93 25.44 -6.00
CA SER A 48 11.31 25.30 -4.69
C SER A 48 12.02 24.28 -3.78
N LYS A 49 13.15 23.69 -4.19
CA LYS A 49 13.80 22.55 -3.50
C LYS A 49 14.08 22.77 -2.00
N ASP A 50 14.37 23.99 -1.59
CA ASP A 50 14.71 24.34 -0.21
C ASP A 50 13.47 24.62 0.67
N ARG A 51 12.26 24.53 0.12
CA ARG A 51 11.02 24.82 0.87
C ARG A 51 9.76 24.08 0.41
N LEU A 52 9.82 23.26 -0.64
CA LEU A 52 8.68 22.52 -1.14
C LEU A 52 8.36 21.37 -0.17
N TYR A 53 7.22 21.44 0.49
CA TYR A 53 6.81 20.50 1.54
C TYR A 53 5.83 19.44 1.03
N HIS A 54 4.93 19.84 0.13
CA HIS A 54 3.94 18.95 -0.46
C HIS A 54 3.70 19.20 -1.95
N VAL A 55 3.55 18.10 -2.69
CA VAL A 55 3.09 18.08 -4.07
C VAL A 55 1.82 17.24 -4.14
N GLN A 56 0.74 17.85 -4.60
CA GLN A 56 -0.54 17.19 -4.79
C GLN A 56 -0.98 17.41 -6.23
N ILE A 57 -0.99 16.36 -7.04
CA ILE A 57 -1.46 16.41 -8.43
C ILE A 57 -2.37 15.22 -8.60
N TYR A 58 -3.69 15.41 -8.54
CA TYR A 58 -4.64 14.29 -8.58
C TYR A 58 -5.84 14.57 -9.48
N PHE A 59 -6.44 13.54 -10.07
CA PHE A 59 -7.48 13.69 -11.11
C PHE A 59 -7.06 14.66 -12.22
N SER A 60 -5.79 14.61 -12.67
CA SER A 60 -5.23 15.60 -13.60
C SER A 60 -4.72 15.02 -14.93
N GLY A 61 -4.78 13.69 -15.07
CA GLY A 61 -4.29 13.00 -16.26
C GLY A 61 -2.76 12.96 -16.37
N LEU A 62 -2.06 13.16 -15.25
CA LEU A 62 -0.59 13.17 -15.20
C LEU A 62 0.00 11.83 -15.69
N ALA A 63 0.78 11.86 -16.76
CA ALA A 63 1.47 10.72 -17.30
C ALA A 63 2.99 10.80 -17.05
N GLU A 64 3.55 12.02 -16.95
CA GLU A 64 4.98 12.26 -16.79
C GLU A 64 5.26 13.13 -15.56
N PHE A 65 6.02 12.58 -14.61
CA PHE A 65 6.49 13.28 -13.41
C PHE A 65 8.03 13.24 -13.35
N PRO A 66 8.71 14.32 -12.92
CA PRO A 66 10.17 14.39 -12.93
C PRO A 66 10.76 13.73 -11.67
N TRP A 67 10.70 12.40 -11.60
CA TRP A 67 11.17 11.62 -10.44
C TRP A 67 12.64 11.85 -10.10
N GLU A 68 13.47 12.19 -11.08
CA GLU A 68 14.90 12.45 -10.95
C GLU A 68 15.23 13.66 -10.08
N VAL A 69 14.27 14.55 -9.82
CA VAL A 69 14.50 15.71 -8.94
C VAL A 69 14.28 15.40 -7.46
N LEU A 70 13.62 14.28 -7.12
CA LEU A 70 13.30 13.94 -5.73
C LEU A 70 14.50 13.93 -4.77
N PRO A 71 15.72 13.52 -5.18
CA PRO A 71 16.90 13.63 -4.32
C PRO A 71 17.25 15.06 -3.87
N GLU A 72 16.90 16.08 -4.67
CA GLU A 72 17.16 17.50 -4.38
C GLU A 72 16.07 18.12 -3.50
N LEU A 73 14.85 17.56 -3.51
CA LEU A 73 13.68 18.08 -2.78
C LEU A 73 13.70 17.64 -1.31
N THR A 74 14.77 18.00 -0.60
CA THR A 74 15.07 17.55 0.79
C THR A 74 14.06 17.95 1.87
N HIS A 75 13.08 18.79 1.53
CA HIS A 75 11.99 19.19 2.43
C HIS A 75 10.63 18.60 2.03
N LEU A 76 10.56 17.87 0.92
CA LEU A 76 9.33 17.27 0.40
C LEU A 76 9.02 16.00 1.20
N TYR A 77 7.99 16.06 2.03
CA TYR A 77 7.58 14.92 2.87
C TYR A 77 6.26 14.28 2.38
N TYR A 78 5.42 15.00 1.64
CA TYR A 78 4.12 14.49 1.20
C TYR A 78 3.94 14.61 -0.32
N MET A 79 3.62 13.49 -0.96
CA MET A 79 3.26 13.42 -2.37
C MET A 79 1.93 12.67 -2.54
N ASP A 80 0.94 13.34 -3.12
CA ASP A 80 -0.32 12.73 -3.57
C ASP A 80 -0.42 12.87 -5.09
N LEU A 81 -0.25 11.75 -5.79
CA LEU A 81 -0.31 11.64 -7.25
C LEU A 81 -1.46 10.72 -7.70
N ARG A 82 -2.49 10.57 -6.87
CA ARG A 82 -3.58 9.61 -7.13
C ARG A 82 -4.45 9.99 -8.32
N ASN A 83 -5.11 9.00 -8.91
CA ASN A 83 -6.05 9.15 -10.02
C ASN A 83 -5.44 9.92 -11.21
N ASN A 84 -4.28 9.46 -11.67
CA ASN A 84 -3.64 9.94 -12.89
C ASN A 84 -3.34 8.76 -13.83
N TYR A 85 -2.44 8.95 -14.79
CA TYR A 85 -2.10 7.97 -15.82
C TYR A 85 -0.63 7.51 -15.72
N LEU A 86 -0.06 7.54 -14.51
CA LEU A 86 1.28 6.99 -14.26
C LEU A 86 1.25 5.48 -14.49
N THR A 87 2.30 4.94 -15.12
CA THR A 87 2.39 3.53 -15.51
C THR A 87 3.66 2.90 -14.95
N ASP A 88 4.78 3.02 -15.68
CA ASP A 88 6.08 2.54 -15.25
C ASP A 88 6.74 3.58 -14.33
N LEU A 89 6.98 3.20 -13.07
CA LEU A 89 7.66 4.05 -12.11
C LEU A 89 9.18 3.83 -12.19
N PRO A 90 9.99 4.89 -12.35
CA PRO A 90 11.44 4.76 -12.20
C PRO A 90 11.80 4.50 -10.72
N PRO A 91 13.08 4.24 -10.40
CA PRO A 91 13.52 4.20 -9.02
C PRO A 91 13.17 5.50 -8.28
N VAL A 92 12.32 5.40 -7.25
CA VAL A 92 11.99 6.55 -6.40
C VAL A 92 13.10 6.71 -5.37
N LEU A 93 13.86 7.79 -5.49
CA LEU A 93 14.96 8.14 -4.61
C LEU A 93 14.62 9.43 -3.87
N SER A 94 14.31 9.35 -2.58
CA SER A 94 13.96 10.53 -1.79
C SER A 94 14.52 10.47 -0.37
N PRO A 95 15.27 11.49 0.09
CA PRO A 95 15.79 11.54 1.44
C PRO A 95 14.75 11.99 2.48
N SER A 96 13.60 12.54 2.07
CA SER A 96 12.67 13.23 2.96
C SER A 96 11.22 12.74 2.89
N LEU A 97 10.84 12.01 1.85
CA LEU A 97 9.45 11.62 1.65
C LEU A 97 8.97 10.69 2.76
N THR A 98 7.85 11.03 3.39
CA THR A 98 7.19 10.22 4.43
C THR A 98 5.90 9.60 3.93
N THR A 99 5.21 10.23 2.97
CA THR A 99 3.97 9.72 2.39
C THR A 99 3.98 9.84 0.87
N LEU A 100 3.67 8.72 0.20
CA LEU A 100 3.50 8.63 -1.24
C LEU A 100 2.19 7.91 -1.55
N ASP A 101 1.23 8.64 -2.12
CA ASP A 101 -0.02 8.08 -2.62
C ASP A 101 0.00 8.07 -4.16
N LEU A 102 -0.06 6.87 -4.73
CA LEU A 102 -0.09 6.60 -6.16
C LEU A 102 -1.37 5.86 -6.58
N GLY A 103 -2.40 5.84 -5.73
CA GLY A 103 -3.62 5.10 -6.01
C GLY A 103 -4.34 5.56 -7.28
N GLY A 104 -5.08 4.66 -7.95
CA GLY A 104 -5.85 4.97 -9.15
C GLY A 104 -5.00 5.34 -10.37
N ASN A 105 -3.72 4.94 -10.39
CA ASN A 105 -2.87 5.00 -11.57
C ASN A 105 -2.87 3.66 -12.31
N GLN A 106 -2.12 3.57 -13.41
CA GLN A 106 -2.03 2.38 -14.26
C GLN A 106 -0.72 1.62 -14.01
N ILE A 107 -0.30 1.57 -12.75
CA ILE A 107 0.94 0.91 -12.32
C ILE A 107 0.69 -0.59 -12.25
N THR A 108 1.40 -1.35 -13.09
CA THR A 108 1.25 -2.82 -13.17
C THR A 108 2.35 -3.57 -12.42
N ARG A 109 3.50 -2.94 -12.16
CA ARG A 109 4.70 -3.61 -11.65
C ARG A 109 5.57 -2.71 -10.78
N LEU A 110 6.22 -3.31 -9.79
CA LEU A 110 7.23 -2.66 -8.94
C LEU A 110 8.59 -3.29 -9.23
N GLU A 111 9.34 -2.74 -10.19
CA GLU A 111 10.51 -3.38 -10.85
C GLU A 111 11.89 -2.80 -10.48
N TYR A 112 11.95 -1.86 -9.55
CA TYR A 112 13.20 -1.18 -9.19
C TYR A 112 13.39 -1.03 -7.70
N ASN A 113 14.66 -1.07 -7.27
CA ASN A 113 15.04 -0.76 -5.89
C ASN A 113 14.83 0.74 -5.63
N TRP A 114 13.72 1.06 -4.98
CA TRP A 114 13.49 2.39 -4.43
C TRP A 114 14.45 2.65 -3.26
N SER A 115 14.66 3.91 -2.93
CA SER A 115 15.35 4.30 -1.70
C SER A 115 14.67 5.54 -1.15
N ALA A 116 13.73 5.29 -0.23
CA ALA A 116 13.01 6.32 0.48
C ALA A 116 13.00 5.94 1.96
N PRO A 117 14.14 6.11 2.67
CA PRO A 117 14.32 5.58 4.01
C PRO A 117 13.38 6.21 5.04
N ASN A 118 12.78 7.36 4.76
CA ASN A 118 11.84 8.02 5.66
C ASN A 118 10.37 7.74 5.31
N LEU A 119 10.10 6.93 4.28
CA LEU A 119 8.74 6.65 3.83
C LEU A 119 8.03 5.76 4.85
N THR A 120 6.92 6.25 5.40
CA THR A 120 6.09 5.51 6.37
C THR A 120 4.77 5.07 5.74
N VAL A 121 4.26 5.79 4.74
CA VAL A 121 2.99 5.45 4.07
C VAL A 121 3.22 5.35 2.56
N LEU A 122 2.87 4.18 2.01
CA LEU A 122 2.88 3.91 0.58
C LEU A 122 1.54 3.33 0.13
N SER A 123 0.89 4.00 -0.82
CA SER A 123 -0.40 3.55 -1.38
C SER A 123 -0.34 3.33 -2.87
N PHE A 124 -0.89 2.21 -3.31
CA PHE A 124 -1.17 1.85 -4.69
C PHE A 124 -2.64 1.43 -4.89
N ASP A 125 -3.53 1.84 -3.97
CA ASP A 125 -4.96 1.50 -4.04
C ASP A 125 -5.53 1.71 -5.44
N TYR A 126 -6.35 0.79 -5.94
CA TYR A 126 -6.96 0.85 -7.27
C TYR A 126 -5.96 0.91 -8.44
N SER A 127 -4.71 0.49 -8.23
CA SER A 127 -3.75 0.28 -9.33
C SER A 127 -3.75 -1.19 -9.76
N PRO A 128 -3.65 -1.50 -11.06
CA PRO A 128 -3.67 -2.87 -11.58
C PRO A 128 -2.32 -3.60 -11.37
N MET A 129 -1.72 -3.46 -10.19
CA MET A 129 -0.42 -4.02 -9.86
C MET A 129 -0.49 -5.54 -9.80
N SER A 130 0.26 -6.21 -10.68
CA SER A 130 0.32 -7.67 -10.80
C SER A 130 1.67 -8.27 -10.45
N GLU A 131 2.72 -7.45 -10.37
CA GLU A 131 4.09 -7.91 -10.13
C GLU A 131 4.80 -7.03 -9.10
N VAL A 132 5.47 -7.68 -8.14
CA VAL A 132 6.37 -7.05 -7.19
C VAL A 132 7.72 -7.73 -7.29
N GLN A 133 8.75 -6.98 -7.63
CA GLN A 133 10.11 -7.51 -7.71
C GLN A 133 10.57 -8.00 -6.32
N HIS A 134 11.40 -9.04 -6.34
CA HIS A 134 12.10 -9.50 -5.15
C HIS A 134 12.83 -8.35 -4.44
N GLU A 135 12.73 -8.31 -3.11
CA GLU A 135 13.37 -7.31 -2.24
C GLU A 135 12.95 -5.84 -2.47
N PHE A 136 11.88 -5.57 -3.24
CA PHE A 136 11.41 -4.19 -3.50
C PHE A 136 11.31 -3.33 -2.21
N PHE A 137 10.78 -3.90 -1.12
CA PHE A 137 10.56 -3.19 0.14
C PHE A 137 11.82 -2.97 0.99
N TRP A 138 12.99 -3.49 0.62
CA TRP A 138 14.24 -3.29 1.36
C TRP A 138 14.70 -1.83 1.35
N GLY A 139 14.32 -1.09 0.30
CA GLY A 139 14.55 0.34 0.19
C GLY A 139 13.68 1.22 1.08
N LEU A 140 12.72 0.62 1.80
CA LEU A 140 11.68 1.29 2.60
C LEU A 140 11.71 0.80 4.06
N PRO A 141 12.85 0.90 4.77
CA PRO A 141 13.06 0.29 6.08
C PRO A 141 12.16 0.84 7.20
N ASN A 142 11.54 2.01 7.02
CA ASN A 142 10.65 2.64 8.01
C ASN A 142 9.18 2.63 7.57
N LEU A 143 8.80 1.78 6.61
CA LEU A 143 7.42 1.69 6.15
C LEU A 143 6.50 1.20 7.29
N GLU A 144 5.49 1.99 7.62
CA GLU A 144 4.48 1.69 8.62
C GLU A 144 3.22 1.11 7.96
N GLN A 145 2.84 1.64 6.79
CA GLN A 145 1.60 1.29 6.11
C GLN A 145 1.80 1.06 4.61
N PHE A 146 1.32 -0.10 4.16
CA PHE A 146 1.22 -0.46 2.75
C PHE A 146 -0.24 -0.67 2.37
N TRP A 147 -0.71 0.11 1.38
CA TRP A 147 -2.09 0.09 0.90
C TRP A 147 -2.16 -0.40 -0.54
N CYS A 148 -2.92 -1.47 -0.76
CA CYS A 148 -3.14 -2.08 -2.07
C CYS A 148 -4.57 -2.64 -2.17
N LEU A 149 -5.56 -1.80 -1.87
CA LEU A 149 -6.98 -2.08 -2.08
C LEU A 149 -7.27 -2.25 -3.58
N SER A 150 -8.04 -3.27 -3.96
CA SER A 150 -8.38 -3.53 -5.37
C SER A 150 -7.17 -3.68 -6.31
N CYS A 151 -6.05 -4.17 -5.80
CA CYS A 151 -4.87 -4.52 -6.60
C CYS A 151 -5.07 -5.83 -7.40
N LYS A 152 -4.09 -6.19 -8.24
CA LYS A 152 -4.13 -7.33 -9.16
C LYS A 152 -2.96 -8.30 -9.00
N LEU A 153 -2.46 -8.48 -7.77
CA LEU A 153 -1.31 -9.35 -7.44
C LEU A 153 -1.54 -10.85 -7.73
N GLY A 154 -2.70 -11.20 -8.28
CA GLY A 154 -3.10 -12.56 -8.62
C GLY A 154 -4.16 -13.10 -7.65
N GLN A 155 -4.80 -14.20 -8.05
CA GLN A 155 -5.70 -14.95 -7.18
C GLN A 155 -4.94 -15.68 -6.07
N THR A 156 -3.68 -16.04 -6.32
CA THR A 156 -2.78 -16.60 -5.33
C THR A 156 -1.61 -15.66 -5.10
N ILE A 157 -1.42 -15.20 -3.86
CA ILE A 157 -0.23 -14.43 -3.50
C ILE A 157 0.91 -15.41 -3.26
N LEU A 158 1.95 -15.31 -4.09
CA LEU A 158 3.08 -16.24 -4.07
C LEU A 158 4.03 -15.95 -2.90
N ASN A 159 4.82 -16.95 -2.53
CA ASN A 159 5.87 -16.84 -1.52
C ASN A 159 6.78 -15.63 -1.78
N GLY A 160 7.00 -14.81 -0.75
CA GLY A 160 7.91 -13.67 -0.85
C GLY A 160 7.45 -12.49 -1.70
N THR A 161 6.22 -12.53 -2.27
CA THR A 161 5.66 -11.40 -3.04
C THR A 161 5.66 -10.11 -2.22
N LEU A 162 5.25 -10.20 -0.95
CA LEU A 162 5.20 -9.08 -0.01
C LEU A 162 6.16 -9.31 1.16
N ALA A 163 7.45 -9.39 0.83
CA ALA A 163 8.53 -9.50 1.79
C ALA A 163 9.02 -8.11 2.25
N PHE A 164 8.45 -7.61 3.33
CA PHE A 164 8.82 -6.32 3.90
C PHE A 164 10.10 -6.42 4.75
N HIS A 165 10.76 -5.27 4.93
CA HIS A 165 11.94 -5.14 5.79
C HIS A 165 11.80 -3.94 6.72
N SER A 166 10.63 -3.78 7.35
CA SER A 166 10.40 -2.68 8.30
C SER A 166 9.92 -3.16 9.66
N PRO A 167 10.66 -2.86 10.75
CA PRO A 167 10.23 -3.19 12.11
C PRO A 167 9.11 -2.28 12.62
N ALA A 168 8.60 -1.36 11.80
CA ALA A 168 7.50 -0.46 12.13
C ALA A 168 6.20 -0.78 11.36
N LEU A 169 6.23 -1.71 10.40
CA LEU A 169 5.09 -2.02 9.55
C LEU A 169 3.92 -2.59 10.36
N ASP A 170 2.86 -1.80 10.49
CA ASP A 170 1.67 -2.07 11.29
C ASP A 170 0.40 -2.23 10.46
N LEU A 171 0.46 -1.96 9.15
CA LEU A 171 -0.66 -2.16 8.24
C LEU A 171 -0.22 -2.69 6.88
N VAL A 172 -0.83 -3.80 6.47
CA VAL A 172 -0.81 -4.29 5.09
C VAL A 172 -2.25 -4.48 4.65
N SER A 173 -2.73 -3.66 3.71
CA SER A 173 -4.07 -3.81 3.13
C SER A 173 -4.00 -4.38 1.72
N LEU A 174 -4.74 -5.47 1.51
CA LEU A 174 -4.95 -6.19 0.25
C LEU A 174 -6.45 -6.43 0.02
N GLU A 175 -7.27 -5.54 0.57
CA GLU A 175 -8.73 -5.66 0.56
C GLU A 175 -9.24 -5.66 -0.89
N GLN A 176 -10.36 -6.35 -1.14
CA GLN A 176 -11.06 -6.34 -2.43
C GLN A 176 -10.20 -6.67 -3.67
N SER A 177 -9.15 -7.48 -3.50
CA SER A 177 -8.14 -7.79 -4.52
C SER A 177 -8.34 -9.14 -5.22
N THR A 178 -9.51 -9.77 -5.04
CA THR A 178 -9.88 -11.07 -5.67
C THR A 178 -8.98 -12.25 -5.28
N ILE A 179 -8.30 -12.16 -4.14
CA ILE A 179 -7.38 -13.19 -3.63
C ILE A 179 -8.19 -14.40 -3.18
N SER A 180 -7.85 -15.60 -3.63
CA SER A 180 -8.47 -16.85 -3.18
C SER A 180 -7.56 -17.69 -2.29
N SER A 181 -6.24 -17.50 -2.37
CA SER A 181 -5.27 -18.23 -1.56
C SER A 181 -3.96 -17.46 -1.37
N LEU A 182 -3.19 -17.88 -0.37
CA LEU A 182 -1.84 -17.40 -0.12
C LEU A 182 -0.90 -18.61 -0.07
N GLU A 183 0.30 -18.48 -0.60
CA GLU A 183 1.37 -19.44 -0.32
C GLU A 183 1.99 -19.19 1.07
N SER A 184 2.75 -20.16 1.58
CA SER A 184 3.53 -19.97 2.79
C SER A 184 4.44 -18.74 2.67
N HIS A 185 4.51 -17.90 3.70
CA HIS A 185 5.36 -16.70 3.73
C HIS A 185 5.10 -15.71 2.56
N ALA A 186 3.87 -15.67 2.03
CA ALA A 186 3.45 -14.68 1.04
C ALA A 186 3.61 -13.22 1.53
N ILE A 187 3.31 -12.99 2.82
CA ILE A 187 3.44 -11.70 3.50
C ILE A 187 4.36 -11.89 4.71
N THR A 188 5.44 -11.12 4.81
CA THR A 188 6.43 -11.24 5.90
C THR A 188 7.04 -9.88 6.25
N GLY A 189 7.73 -9.78 7.39
CA GLY A 189 8.46 -8.57 7.77
C GLY A 189 7.58 -7.44 8.32
N PHE A 190 6.40 -7.79 8.84
CA PHE A 190 5.51 -6.92 9.60
C PHE A 190 5.68 -7.12 11.11
N THR A 191 5.15 -6.18 11.90
CA THR A 191 5.25 -6.21 13.36
C THR A 191 4.21 -7.13 14.02
N VAL A 192 4.43 -7.49 15.28
CA VAL A 192 3.45 -8.27 16.09
C VAL A 192 2.11 -7.55 16.31
N ASN A 193 2.06 -6.24 16.05
CA ASN A 193 0.85 -5.42 16.19
C ASN A 193 0.20 -5.12 14.84
N ALA A 194 0.69 -5.73 13.76
CA ALA A 194 0.22 -5.42 12.42
C ALA A 194 -1.24 -5.86 12.20
N SER A 195 -1.96 -5.05 11.43
CA SER A 195 -3.24 -5.39 10.84
C SER A 195 -3.00 -5.87 9.41
N ILE A 196 -3.24 -7.16 9.15
CA ILE A 196 -3.19 -7.73 7.81
C ILE A 196 -4.62 -7.78 7.28
N ARG A 197 -4.99 -6.84 6.42
CA ARG A 197 -6.37 -6.72 5.91
C ARG A 197 -6.52 -7.45 4.58
N LEU A 198 -7.31 -8.51 4.61
CA LEU A 198 -7.68 -9.36 3.48
C LEU A 198 -9.20 -9.32 3.25
N SER A 199 -9.90 -8.31 3.76
CA SER A 199 -11.36 -8.21 3.67
C SER A 199 -11.85 -8.16 2.22
N GLY A 200 -13.05 -8.68 1.95
CA GLY A 200 -13.69 -8.60 0.63
C GLY A 200 -12.95 -9.38 -0.47
N ASN A 201 -12.21 -10.42 -0.10
CA ASN A 201 -11.53 -11.32 -1.04
C ASN A 201 -12.35 -12.61 -1.26
N GLN A 202 -11.74 -13.63 -1.86
CA GLN A 202 -12.36 -14.92 -2.21
C GLN A 202 -11.73 -16.09 -1.46
N ILE A 203 -11.15 -15.83 -0.28
CA ILE A 203 -10.49 -16.85 0.54
C ILE A 203 -11.56 -17.75 1.14
N SER A 204 -11.58 -19.02 0.76
CA SER A 204 -12.56 -19.98 1.29
C SER A 204 -11.99 -20.95 2.33
N GLU A 205 -10.67 -21.06 2.42
CA GLU A 205 -10.00 -21.98 3.34
C GLU A 205 -8.76 -21.34 3.97
N LEU A 206 -8.59 -21.54 5.28
CA LEU A 206 -7.45 -21.06 6.04
C LEU A 206 -6.48 -22.22 6.30
N THR A 207 -5.70 -22.57 5.28
CA THR A 207 -4.75 -23.69 5.40
C THR A 207 -3.64 -23.37 6.39
N GLU A 208 -3.22 -24.38 7.13
CA GLU A 208 -2.17 -24.23 8.14
C GLU A 208 -0.87 -23.70 7.53
N GLU A 209 -0.45 -24.22 6.38
CA GLU A 209 0.80 -23.84 5.71
C GLU A 209 0.85 -22.35 5.32
N SER A 210 -0.28 -21.79 4.89
CA SER A 210 -0.36 -20.41 4.40
C SER A 210 -0.53 -19.38 5.53
N ILE A 211 -1.36 -19.70 6.53
CA ILE A 211 -1.76 -18.75 7.57
C ILE A 211 -0.89 -18.84 8.83
N ARG A 212 -0.39 -20.04 9.20
CA ARG A 212 0.39 -20.25 10.44
C ARG A 212 1.58 -19.29 10.58
N PRO A 213 2.40 -19.01 9.54
CA PRO A 213 3.54 -18.09 9.69
C PRO A 213 3.14 -16.70 10.16
N MET A 214 2.00 -16.18 9.66
CA MET A 214 1.50 -14.86 10.07
C MET A 214 0.96 -14.89 11.50
N LEU A 215 0.15 -15.90 11.85
CA LEU A 215 -0.41 -16.01 13.20
C LEU A 215 0.63 -16.22 14.29
N GLN A 216 1.75 -16.88 13.99
CA GLN A 216 2.87 -17.01 14.93
C GLN A 216 3.46 -15.66 15.33
N VAL A 217 3.51 -14.71 14.39
CA VAL A 217 3.96 -13.34 14.65
C VAL A 217 2.89 -12.57 15.42
N LEU A 218 1.66 -12.55 14.90
CA LEU A 218 0.58 -11.70 15.40
C LEU A 218 0.08 -12.09 16.80
N SER A 219 0.05 -13.39 17.12
CA SER A 219 -0.41 -13.89 18.42
C SER A 219 0.51 -13.55 19.60
N SER A 220 1.71 -13.02 19.32
CA SER A 220 2.63 -12.48 20.33
C SER A 220 2.35 -11.01 20.68
N GLY A 221 1.44 -10.35 19.96
CA GLY A 221 1.07 -8.95 20.15
C GLY A 221 -0.45 -8.74 20.13
N VAL A 222 -0.90 -7.60 19.63
CA VAL A 222 -2.33 -7.28 19.43
C VAL A 222 -2.73 -7.23 17.96
N GLY A 223 -1.85 -7.71 17.07
CA GLY A 223 -2.07 -7.77 15.64
C GLY A 223 -3.10 -8.84 15.25
N TYR A 224 -3.66 -8.70 14.06
CA TYR A 224 -4.69 -9.59 13.55
C TYR A 224 -4.73 -9.66 12.03
N ILE A 225 -5.28 -10.76 11.52
CA ILE A 225 -5.68 -10.91 10.12
C ILE A 225 -7.19 -10.62 10.04
N ASP A 226 -7.57 -9.68 9.18
CA ASP A 226 -8.96 -9.37 8.87
C ASP A 226 -9.40 -10.09 7.60
N LEU A 227 -10.32 -11.05 7.76
CA LEU A 227 -10.91 -11.87 6.71
C LEU A 227 -12.42 -11.59 6.56
N ALA A 228 -12.92 -10.45 7.06
CA ALA A 228 -14.30 -10.06 6.84
C ALA A 228 -14.68 -10.12 5.35
N GLU A 229 -15.93 -10.44 5.05
CA GLU A 229 -16.43 -10.51 3.65
C GLU A 229 -15.65 -11.49 2.74
N ASN A 230 -15.13 -12.60 3.31
CA ASN A 230 -14.59 -13.74 2.56
C ASN A 230 -15.50 -14.97 2.73
N PRO A 231 -15.59 -15.87 1.74
CA PRO A 231 -16.42 -17.08 1.81
C PRO A 231 -15.75 -18.21 2.60
N VAL A 232 -15.30 -17.96 3.83
CA VAL A 232 -14.53 -18.92 4.64
C VAL A 232 -15.41 -20.07 5.15
N GLU A 233 -15.05 -21.30 4.79
CA GLU A 233 -15.73 -22.52 5.25
C GLU A 233 -15.15 -22.96 6.61
N CYS A 234 -15.90 -22.77 7.69
CA CYS A 234 -15.48 -23.13 9.06
C CYS A 234 -15.68 -24.62 9.35
N THR A 235 -14.93 -25.47 8.65
CA THR A 235 -14.95 -26.93 8.83
C THR A 235 -13.74 -27.42 9.64
N CYS A 236 -13.51 -28.74 9.71
CA CYS A 236 -12.33 -29.32 10.37
C CYS A 236 -10.98 -28.75 9.88
N SER A 237 -10.90 -28.17 8.68
CA SER A 237 -9.69 -27.50 8.20
C SER A 237 -9.29 -26.27 9.03
N MET A 238 -10.22 -25.68 9.80
CA MET A 238 -9.97 -24.55 10.68
C MET A 238 -9.69 -24.96 12.15
N ALA A 239 -9.76 -26.26 12.47
CA ALA A 239 -9.61 -26.75 13.84
C ALA A 239 -8.29 -26.30 14.51
N TRP A 240 -7.19 -26.24 13.75
CA TRP A 240 -5.89 -25.81 14.25
C TRP A 240 -5.85 -24.33 14.71
N ILE A 241 -6.76 -23.49 14.20
CA ILE A 241 -6.97 -22.11 14.65
C ILE A 241 -7.91 -22.10 15.85
N VAL A 242 -9.09 -22.71 15.72
CA VAL A 242 -10.15 -22.66 16.76
C VAL A 242 -9.69 -23.27 18.08
N LEU A 243 -8.92 -24.36 18.02
CA LEU A 243 -8.39 -25.04 19.21
C LEU A 243 -7.19 -24.31 19.83
N ASN A 244 -6.73 -23.22 19.24
CA ASN A 244 -5.65 -22.38 19.77
C ASN A 244 -6.18 -20.95 20.03
N PRO A 245 -6.50 -20.61 21.30
CA PRO A 245 -7.08 -19.30 21.64
C PRO A 245 -6.22 -18.10 21.24
N GLY A 246 -4.88 -18.26 21.21
CA GLY A 246 -3.98 -17.20 20.77
C GLY A 246 -4.06 -16.95 19.26
N PHE A 247 -4.23 -18.00 18.47
CA PHE A 247 -4.44 -17.89 17.03
C PHE A 247 -5.85 -17.38 16.71
N LEU A 248 -6.87 -17.90 17.39
CA LEU A 248 -8.25 -17.44 17.22
C LEU A 248 -8.40 -15.95 17.55
N GLY A 249 -7.72 -15.46 18.59
CA GLY A 249 -7.70 -14.03 18.94
C GLY A 249 -7.02 -13.12 17.92
N SER A 250 -6.18 -13.67 17.03
CA SER A 250 -5.47 -12.95 15.97
C SER A 250 -6.09 -13.13 14.58
N VAL A 251 -7.28 -13.71 14.47
CA VAL A 251 -8.07 -13.73 13.23
C VAL A 251 -9.46 -13.12 13.45
N LYS A 252 -9.93 -12.38 12.47
CA LYS A 252 -11.28 -11.78 12.45
C LYS A 252 -11.95 -12.14 11.14
N GLY A 253 -13.24 -12.44 11.18
CA GLY A 253 -13.99 -12.83 9.99
C GLY A 253 -15.22 -13.64 10.37
N GLN A 254 -15.92 -14.08 9.34
CA GLN A 254 -17.16 -14.83 9.43
C GLN A 254 -17.07 -16.09 8.58
N CYS A 255 -17.75 -17.13 9.04
CA CYS A 255 -18.00 -18.33 8.28
C CYS A 255 -19.03 -18.05 7.17
N THR A 256 -19.12 -18.92 6.17
CA THR A 256 -20.11 -18.85 5.09
C THR A 256 -21.56 -18.87 5.58
N ASP A 257 -21.83 -19.41 6.76
CA ASP A 257 -23.14 -19.40 7.41
C ASP A 257 -23.43 -18.13 8.24
N GLY A 258 -22.47 -17.20 8.31
CA GLY A 258 -22.56 -15.93 9.04
C GLY A 258 -22.07 -15.97 10.49
N THR A 259 -21.60 -17.13 10.98
CA THR A 259 -21.05 -17.23 12.34
C THR A 259 -19.72 -16.48 12.43
N ASP A 260 -19.58 -15.58 13.41
CA ASP A 260 -18.30 -14.91 13.68
C ASP A 260 -17.27 -15.93 14.17
N PHE A 261 -16.00 -15.81 13.75
CA PHE A 261 -14.95 -16.76 14.17
C PHE A 261 -14.81 -16.86 15.70
N GLN A 262 -15.03 -15.75 16.42
CA GLN A 262 -14.93 -15.70 17.88
C GLN A 262 -16.08 -16.44 18.59
N ASP A 263 -17.16 -16.74 17.88
CA ASP A 263 -18.33 -17.46 18.39
C ASP A 263 -18.29 -18.97 18.07
N LEU A 264 -17.24 -19.46 17.41
CA LEU A 264 -17.07 -20.88 17.11
C LEU A 264 -16.81 -21.69 18.39
N ASP A 265 -17.65 -22.70 18.63
CA ASP A 265 -17.51 -23.61 19.78
C ASP A 265 -16.34 -24.60 19.57
N PRO A 266 -15.25 -24.51 20.37
CA PRO A 266 -14.10 -25.40 20.23
C PRO A 266 -14.43 -26.88 20.43
N GLU A 267 -15.50 -27.25 21.15
CA GLU A 267 -15.89 -28.64 21.37
C GLU A 267 -16.25 -29.35 20.05
N ILE A 268 -16.85 -28.62 19.11
CA ILE A 268 -17.21 -29.13 17.77
C ILE A 268 -15.95 -29.54 16.99
N PHE A 269 -14.83 -28.85 17.21
CA PHE A 269 -13.58 -29.05 16.47
C PHE A 269 -12.63 -30.08 17.13
N GLN A 270 -12.90 -30.54 18.36
CA GLN A 270 -12.08 -31.55 19.04
C GLN A 270 -12.04 -32.89 18.28
N GLY A 271 -13.09 -33.22 17.53
CA GLY A 271 -13.17 -34.45 16.73
C GLY A 271 -12.39 -34.40 15.40
N CYS A 272 -11.76 -33.27 15.07
CA CYS A 272 -11.04 -33.04 13.82
C CYS A 272 -9.55 -33.40 13.87
N ILE A 273 -9.03 -33.77 15.05
CA ILE A 273 -7.61 -34.03 15.33
C ILE A 273 -7.31 -35.53 15.36
#